data_AF-A0A5B7V6B3-F1
#
_entry.id   AF-A0A5B7V6B3-F1
#
_cell.length_a   1.000
_cell.length_b   1.000
_cell.length_c   1.000
_cell.angle_alpha   90.00
_cell.angle_beta   90.00
_cell.angle_gamma   90.00
#
_symmetry.space_group_name_H-M   'P 1'
#
loop_
_entity.id
_entity.type
_entity.pdbx_description
1 polymer ?
#
loop_
_entity_poly.entity_id
_entity_poly.type
_entity_poly.pdbx_seq_one_letter_code
_entity_poly.pdbx_strand_id
1 'polypeptide(L)'
;MPATKAQLDAARAQELEADLGDDYVTVPLAGYDGVTKDVRTLPVGRWRASALRALNRSDFDGFFEAVLHEDDFEIYEDLDPTAEGVLHFAEAVAQAGGDDLGKSSPRRPSSRSTRKR
;
A
#
# COMPACT_ATOMS: atom_id res chain seq x y z
N MET A 1 11.15 -43.38 -3.18
CA MET A 1 12.31 -42.73 -2.55
C MET A 1 11.79 -41.54 -1.75
N PRO A 2 11.92 -41.51 -0.41
CA PRO A 2 11.55 -40.33 0.35
C PRO A 2 12.54 -39.19 0.05
N ALA A 3 12.04 -37.97 -0.12
CA ALA A 3 12.87 -36.80 -0.37
C ALA A 3 13.90 -36.64 0.76
N THR A 4 15.15 -36.42 0.39
CA THR A 4 16.26 -36.25 1.34
C THR A 4 16.14 -34.90 2.05
N LYS A 5 16.66 -34.80 3.28
CA LYS A 5 16.64 -33.57 4.09
C LYS A 5 17.19 -32.34 3.31
N ALA A 6 18.20 -32.55 2.46
CA ALA A 6 18.75 -31.52 1.59
C ALA A 6 17.75 -31.01 0.52
N GLN A 7 16.85 -31.86 0.03
CA GLN A 7 15.81 -31.46 -0.92
C GLN A 7 14.68 -30.69 -0.22
N LEU A 8 14.37 -31.04 1.04
CA LEU A 8 13.42 -30.28 1.86
C LEU A 8 13.98 -28.91 2.25
N ASP A 9 15.27 -28.84 2.61
CA ASP A 9 15.93 -27.57 2.95
C ASP A 9 16.09 -26.66 1.71
N ALA A 10 16.32 -27.21 0.52
CA ALA A 10 16.34 -26.46 -0.74
C ALA A 10 14.95 -25.91 -1.13
N ALA A 11 13.89 -26.70 -0.95
CA ALA A 11 12.52 -26.23 -1.17
C ALA A 11 12.13 -25.13 -0.17
N ARG A 12 12.53 -25.27 1.10
CA ARG A 12 12.30 -24.28 2.15
C ARG A 12 13.08 -22.98 1.94
N ALA A 13 14.26 -23.06 1.32
CA ALA A 13 15.04 -21.89 0.92
C ALA A 13 14.40 -21.13 -0.25
N GLN A 14 13.77 -21.83 -1.20
CA GLN A 14 12.98 -21.22 -2.27
C GLN A 14 11.68 -20.59 -1.75
N GLU A 15 11.02 -21.20 -0.75
CA GLU A 15 9.89 -20.60 -0.05
C GLU A 15 10.29 -19.34 0.74
N LEU A 16 11.48 -19.32 1.36
CA LEU A 16 12.00 -18.16 2.07
C LEU A 16 12.48 -17.03 1.14
N GLU A 17 13.01 -17.35 -0.05
CA GLU A 17 13.31 -16.33 -1.08
C GLU A 17 12.05 -15.78 -1.77
N ALA A 18 10.98 -16.58 -1.84
CA ALA A 18 9.65 -16.07 -2.22
C ALA A 18 9.02 -15.20 -1.11
N ASP A 19 9.20 -15.56 0.16
CA ASP A 19 8.75 -14.76 1.32
C ASP A 19 9.59 -13.50 1.58
N LEU A 20 10.84 -13.43 1.08
CA LEU A 20 11.70 -12.23 1.13
C LEU A 20 11.64 -11.39 -0.17
N GLY A 21 11.03 -11.93 -1.23
CA GLY A 21 11.02 -11.37 -2.57
C GLY A 21 9.84 -10.43 -2.88
N ASP A 22 8.68 -10.64 -2.25
CA ASP A 22 7.44 -9.92 -2.58
C ASP A 22 6.67 -9.51 -1.31
N ASP A 23 7.27 -8.64 -0.46
CA ASP A 23 6.54 -7.98 0.64
C ASP A 23 5.56 -6.92 0.10
N TYR A 24 4.74 -7.25 -0.90
CA TYR A 24 3.67 -6.40 -1.37
C TYR A 24 2.46 -6.57 -0.48
N VAL A 25 1.86 -5.44 -0.12
CA VAL A 25 0.61 -5.38 0.62
C VAL A 25 -0.50 -5.05 -0.37
N THR A 26 -1.61 -5.78 -0.28
CA THR A 26 -2.77 -5.51 -1.11
C THR A 26 -3.60 -4.40 -0.48
N VAL A 27 -3.85 -3.33 -1.24
CA VAL A 27 -4.56 -2.14 -0.77
C VAL A 27 -5.60 -1.70 -1.79
N PRO A 28 -6.81 -1.32 -1.36
CA PRO A 28 -7.82 -0.79 -2.27
C PRO A 28 -7.43 0.59 -2.80
N LEU A 29 -7.42 0.75 -4.12
CA LEU A 29 -7.27 2.02 -4.82
C LEU A 29 -8.62 2.44 -5.40
N ALA A 30 -9.08 3.64 -5.03
CA ALA A 30 -10.32 4.22 -5.53
C ALA A 30 -10.04 5.13 -6.73
N GLY A 31 -10.64 4.79 -7.88
CA GLY A 31 -10.56 5.61 -9.09
C GLY A 31 -11.53 6.78 -9.10
N TYR A 32 -11.41 7.64 -10.12
CA TYR A 32 -12.26 8.83 -10.30
C TYR A 32 -13.76 8.49 -10.36
N ASP A 33 -14.11 7.40 -11.04
CA ASP A 33 -15.50 6.96 -11.24
C ASP A 33 -16.14 6.32 -9.99
N GLY A 34 -15.42 6.30 -8.86
CA GLY A 34 -15.87 5.67 -7.62
C GLY A 34 -15.77 4.14 -7.64
N VAL A 35 -15.11 3.57 -8.66
CA VAL A 35 -14.75 2.15 -8.72
C VAL A 35 -13.48 1.94 -7.91
N THR A 36 -13.49 0.92 -7.04
CA THR A 36 -12.32 0.54 -6.24
C THR A 36 -11.79 -0.79 -6.75
N LYS A 37 -10.47 -0.88 -6.99
CA LYS A 37 -9.79 -2.15 -7.29
C LYS A 37 -8.66 -2.36 -6.29
N ASP A 38 -8.38 -3.62 -5.98
CA ASP A 38 -7.28 -4.00 -5.11
C ASP A 38 -5.97 -4.03 -5.90
N VAL A 39 -4.94 -3.37 -5.37
CA VAL A 39 -3.64 -3.16 -6.02
C VAL A 39 -2.54 -3.59 -5.06
N ARG A 40 -1.50 -4.24 -5.56
CA ARG A 40 -0.32 -4.65 -4.80
C ARG A 40 0.69 -3.50 -4.73
N THR A 41 1.11 -3.15 -3.52
CA THR A 41 1.96 -2.00 -3.25
C THR A 41 2.99 -2.30 -2.17
N LEU A 42 4.15 -1.69 -2.27
CA LEU A 42 5.17 -1.79 -1.23
C LEU A 42 4.67 -1.12 0.06
N PRO A 43 4.97 -1.68 1.25
CA PRO A 43 4.66 -1.05 2.53
C PRO A 43 5.42 0.26 2.69
N VAL A 44 4.87 1.17 3.50
CA VAL A 44 5.42 2.54 3.68
C VAL A 44 6.89 2.53 4.08
N GLY A 45 7.29 1.63 5.00
CA GLY A 45 8.68 1.49 5.44
C GLY A 45 9.69 1.12 4.33
N ARG A 46 9.21 0.68 3.16
CA ARG A 46 10.05 0.34 1.99
C ARG A 46 9.98 1.37 0.87
N TRP A 47 9.24 2.46 1.02
CA TRP A 47 9.19 3.50 0.02
C TRP A 47 10.55 4.18 -0.11
N ARG A 48 11.07 4.22 -1.34
CA ARG A 48 12.33 4.90 -1.64
C ARG A 48 12.15 6.41 -1.45
N ALA A 49 13.23 7.10 -1.08
CA ALA A 49 13.22 8.56 -1.00
C ALA A 49 12.84 9.25 -2.32
N SER A 50 12.99 8.59 -3.47
CA SER A 50 12.46 9.06 -4.75
C SER A 50 10.93 9.07 -4.77
N ALA A 51 10.27 8.00 -4.32
CA ALA A 51 8.82 7.91 -4.23
C ALA A 51 8.25 8.97 -3.27
N LEU A 52 8.85 9.14 -2.09
CA LEU A 52 8.46 10.19 -1.15
C LEU A 52 8.65 11.60 -1.74
N ARG A 53 9.70 11.83 -2.52
CA ARG A 53 9.91 13.11 -3.23
C ARG A 53 8.94 13.32 -4.38
N ALA A 54 8.51 12.25 -5.06
CA ALA A 54 7.47 12.33 -6.09
C ALA A 54 6.14 12.74 -5.45
N LEU A 55 5.74 12.06 -4.37
CA LEU A 55 4.54 12.40 -3.61
C LEU A 55 4.55 13.86 -3.11
N ASN A 56 5.67 14.33 -2.56
CA ASN A 56 5.82 15.73 -2.09
C ASN A 56 5.77 16.77 -3.22
N ARG A 57 6.06 16.39 -4.46
CA ARG A 57 5.97 17.25 -5.65
C ARG A 57 4.62 17.11 -6.36
N SER A 58 3.69 16.34 -5.80
CA SER A 58 2.42 15.97 -6.45
C SER A 58 2.62 15.28 -7.80
N ASP A 59 3.74 14.58 -7.96
CA ASP A 59 4.07 13.73 -9.10
C ASP A 59 3.56 12.31 -8.77
N PHE A 60 2.29 12.08 -9.07
CA PHE A 60 1.60 10.84 -8.69
C PHE A 60 2.00 9.67 -9.58
N ASP A 61 2.17 9.89 -10.89
CA ASP A 61 2.60 8.84 -11.82
C ASP A 61 3.97 8.28 -11.41
N GLY A 62 4.95 9.14 -11.14
CA GLY A 62 6.27 8.72 -10.66
C GLY A 62 6.26 8.14 -9.23
N PHE A 63 5.21 8.41 -8.44
CA PHE A 63 5.01 7.75 -7.15
C PHE A 63 4.49 6.33 -7.34
N PHE A 64 3.43 6.13 -8.14
CA PHE A 64 2.83 4.82 -8.36
C PHE A 64 3.76 3.89 -9.15
N GLU A 65 4.51 4.40 -10.13
CA GLU A 65 5.55 3.63 -10.84
C GLU A 65 6.62 3.08 -9.88
N ALA A 66 6.92 3.83 -8.81
CA ALA A 66 7.95 3.45 -7.84
C ALA A 66 7.47 2.57 -6.68
N VAL A 67 6.15 2.45 -6.49
CA VAL A 67 5.54 1.86 -5.28
C VAL A 67 4.61 0.69 -5.60
N LEU A 68 3.94 0.70 -6.75
CA LEU A 68 3.10 -0.41 -7.19
C LEU A 68 3.94 -1.55 -7.77
N HIS A 69 3.33 -2.73 -7.78
CA HIS A 69 3.78 -3.83 -8.61
C HIS A 69 3.59 -3.49 -10.11
N GLU A 70 4.51 -3.94 -10.97
CA GLU A 70 4.52 -3.65 -12.42
C GLU A 70 3.19 -4.01 -13.10
N ASP A 71 2.66 -5.20 -12.84
CA ASP A 71 1.36 -5.66 -13.38
C ASP A 71 0.16 -4.80 -12.97
N ASP A 72 0.24 -4.07 -11.85
CA ASP A 72 -0.90 -3.35 -11.32
C ASP A 72 -0.82 -1.83 -11.66
N PHE A 73 0.21 -1.41 -12.40
CA PHE A 73 0.32 -0.03 -12.89
C PHE A 73 -0.75 0.30 -13.92
N GLU A 74 -1.10 -0.64 -14.81
CA GLU A 74 -2.21 -0.47 -15.75
C GLU A 74 -3.55 -0.25 -15.02
N ILE A 75 -3.72 -0.87 -13.85
CA ILE A 75 -4.91 -0.68 -13.00
C ILE A 75 -4.98 0.76 -12.47
N TYR A 76 -3.84 1.36 -12.13
CA TYR A 76 -3.76 2.76 -11.72
C TYR A 76 -4.14 3.70 -12.87
N GLU A 77 -3.58 3.48 -14.08
CA GLU A 77 -3.90 4.29 -15.26
C GLU A 77 -5.40 4.22 -15.62
N ASP A 78 -6.00 3.04 -15.52
CA ASP A 78 -7.43 2.83 -15.77
C ASP A 78 -8.32 3.52 -14.72
N LEU A 79 -7.88 3.54 -13.45
CA LEU A 79 -8.68 4.09 -12.36
C LEU A 79 -8.60 5.62 -12.27
N ASP A 80 -7.46 6.20 -12.67
CA ASP A 80 -7.18 7.64 -12.60
C ASP A 80 -7.61 8.26 -11.24
N PRO A 81 -7.02 7.83 -10.12
CA PRO A 81 -7.44 8.26 -8.79
C PRO A 81 -7.22 9.77 -8.58
N THR A 82 -8.16 10.44 -7.93
CA THR A 82 -7.98 11.84 -7.52
C THR A 82 -6.87 11.99 -6.48
N ALA A 83 -6.33 13.19 -6.30
CA ALA A 83 -5.34 13.48 -5.26
C ALA A 83 -5.82 13.06 -3.84
N GLU A 84 -7.12 13.16 -3.56
CA GLU A 84 -7.71 12.66 -2.31
C GLU A 84 -7.68 11.13 -2.24
N GLY A 85 -8.01 10.45 -3.34
CA GLY A 85 -7.90 9.00 -3.48
C GLY A 85 -6.47 8.48 -3.27
N VAL A 86 -5.46 9.20 -3.79
CA VAL A 86 -4.04 8.86 -3.58
C VAL A 86 -3.64 9.00 -2.11
N LEU A 87 -4.10 10.04 -1.42
CA LEU A 87 -3.84 10.22 0.01
C LEU A 87 -4.50 9.12 0.84
N HIS A 88 -5.74 8.74 0.52
CA HIS A 88 -6.43 7.63 1.16
C HIS A 88 -5.75 6.29 0.92
N PHE A 89 -5.25 6.06 -0.30
CA PHE A 89 -4.45 4.89 -0.63
C PHE A 89 -3.20 4.83 0.27
N ALA A 90 -2.43 5.92 0.34
CA ALA A 90 -1.23 5.99 1.18
C ALA A 90 -1.52 5.68 2.67
N GLU A 91 -2.65 6.17 3.21
CA GLU A 91 -3.12 5.86 4.56
C GLU A 91 -3.47 4.37 4.71
N ALA A 92 -4.15 3.79 3.73
CA ALA A 92 -4.49 2.38 3.71
C ALA A 92 -3.23 1.48 3.61
N VAL A 93 -2.20 1.89 2.88
CA VAL A 93 -0.89 1.21 2.86
C VAL A 93 -0.24 1.21 4.24
N ALA A 94 -0.25 2.35 4.94
CA ALA A 94 0.26 2.43 6.31
C ALA A 94 -0.47 1.47 7.26
N GLN A 95 -1.81 1.52 7.23
CA GLN A 95 -2.62 0.67 8.08
C GLN A 95 -2.39 -0.83 7.80
N ALA A 96 -2.25 -1.21 6.53
CA ALA A 96 -2.03 -2.59 6.13
C ALA A 96 -0.58 -3.05 6.38
N GLY A 97 0.40 -2.15 6.33
CA GLY A 97 1.81 -2.41 6.65
C GLY A 97 2.15 -2.40 8.15
N GLY A 98 1.19 -2.07 9.02
CA GLY A 98 1.39 -2.00 10.48
C GLY A 98 2.18 -0.78 10.96
N ASP A 99 2.54 0.15 10.05
CA ASP A 99 3.21 1.41 10.35
C ASP A 99 2.16 2.53 10.43
N ASP A 100 2.00 3.15 11.59
CA ASP A 100 1.14 4.31 11.76
C ASP A 100 1.82 5.51 11.06
N LEU A 101 1.24 6.03 9.97
CA LEU A 101 1.77 7.17 9.18
C LEU A 101 1.70 8.51 9.95
N GLY A 102 1.84 8.47 11.28
CA GLY A 102 1.88 9.62 12.19
C GLY A 102 0.57 10.42 12.25
N LYS A 103 -0.47 10.03 11.51
CA LYS A 103 -1.79 10.63 11.59
C LYS A 103 -2.57 9.91 12.68
N SER A 104 -2.43 10.42 13.90
CA SER A 104 -3.43 10.18 14.94
C SER A 104 -4.81 10.43 14.34
N SER A 105 -5.61 9.37 14.24
CA SER A 105 -6.99 9.40 13.74
C SER A 105 -7.69 10.70 14.15
N PRO A 106 -8.31 11.45 13.23
CA PRO A 106 -9.07 12.63 13.64
C PRO A 106 -10.12 12.18 14.65
N ARG A 107 -10.03 12.72 15.87
CA ARG A 107 -10.99 12.41 16.93
C ARG A 107 -12.39 12.63 16.36
N ARG A 108 -13.17 11.55 16.30
CA ARG A 108 -14.57 11.55 15.89
C ARG A 108 -15.26 12.75 16.56
N PRO A 109 -15.91 13.67 15.81
CA PRO A 109 -16.55 14.83 16.42
C PRO A 109 -17.59 14.32 17.44
N SER A 110 -17.32 14.60 18.71
CA SER A 110 -18.22 14.28 19.81
C SER A 110 -19.54 15.00 19.57
N SER A 111 -20.62 14.25 19.32
CA SER A 111 -21.97 14.77 19.17
C SER A 111 -22.60 15.25 20.49
N ARG A 112 -21.82 15.36 21.58
CA ARG A 112 -22.29 15.98 22.82
C ARG A 112 -22.40 17.48 22.61
N SER A 113 -23.57 17.88 22.12
CA SER A 113 -24.16 19.20 22.30
C SER A 113 -23.93 19.64 23.76
N THR A 114 -22.98 20.54 23.97
CA THR A 114 -22.87 21.30 25.22
C THR A 114 -23.92 22.39 25.21
N ARG A 115 -25.20 21.99 25.21
CA ARG A 115 -26.31 22.87 25.57
C ARG A 115 -26.95 22.32 26.84
N LYS A 116 -26.37 22.70 27.98
CA LYS A 116 -27.10 22.68 29.26
C LYS A 116 -27.77 24.04 29.41
N ARG A 117 -29.08 23.96 29.70
CA ARG A 117 -30.03 25.00 30.12
C ARG A 117 -29.42 26.25 30.74
#